data_AF-A0A2J1DRI2-F1
#
_entry.id   AF-A0A2J1DRI2-F1
#
_cell.length_a   1.000
_cell.length_b   1.000
_cell.length_c   1.000
_cell.angle_alpha   90.00
_cell.angle_beta   90.00
_cell.angle_gamma   90.00
#
_symmetry.space_group_name_H-M   'P 1'
#
loop_
_entity.id
_entity.type
_entity.pdbx_description
1 polymer ?
#
loop_
_entity_poly.entity_id
_entity_poly.type
_entity_poly.pdbx_seq_one_letter_code
_entity_poly.pdbx_strand_id
1 'polypeptide(L)'
;MKTVLTKIKGITPLLMHRFPMAGADDTSKRRTGVPDWKAEAELALYKDDHGQIYQPASHIEAALKEASKTLKIPGKRGATYSKLIGSAVAVSPDAITHLVQDYEIDSRPVVIQKARIVRYRPVFK
;
A
#
# COMPACT_ATOMS: atom_id res chain seq x y z
N MET A 1 12.07 -22.62 12.31
CA MET A 1 11.23 -21.58 11.66
C MET A 1 10.42 -22.26 10.58
N LYS A 2 9.09 -22.11 10.55
CA LYS A 2 8.25 -22.77 9.54
C LYS A 2 7.92 -21.74 8.45
N THR A 3 8.34 -22.03 7.22
CA THR A 3 8.02 -21.20 6.06
C THR A 3 6.76 -21.71 5.39
N VAL A 4 5.84 -20.81 5.05
CA VAL A 4 4.62 -21.13 4.32
C VAL A 4 4.60 -20.30 3.04
N LEU A 5 4.70 -20.96 1.90
CA LEU A 5 4.55 -20.32 0.60
C LEU A 5 3.07 -20.12 0.31
N THR A 6 2.68 -18.88 0.03
CA THR A 6 1.28 -18.53 -0.21
C THR A 6 1.17 -17.63 -1.43
N LYS A 7 0.00 -17.68 -2.08
CA LYS A 7 -0.37 -16.80 -3.18
C LYS A 7 -1.59 -16.00 -2.75
N ILE A 8 -1.52 -14.68 -2.86
CA ILE A 8 -2.61 -13.78 -2.51
C ILE A 8 -3.35 -13.38 -3.79
N LYS A 9 -4.67 -13.51 -3.79
CA LYS A 9 -5.54 -13.02 -4.86
C LYS A 9 -6.48 -11.97 -4.27
N GLY A 10 -6.47 -10.77 -4.84
CA GLY A 10 -7.47 -9.74 -4.50
C GLY A 10 -8.86 -10.17 -4.95
N ILE A 11 -9.86 -9.89 -4.11
CA ILE A 11 -11.29 -10.06 -4.44
C ILE A 11 -11.94 -8.75 -4.89
N THR A 12 -11.24 -7.64 -4.70
CA THR A 12 -11.68 -6.29 -5.07
C THR A 12 -10.50 -5.55 -5.71
N PRO A 13 -10.77 -4.48 -6.49
CA PRO A 13 -9.70 -3.70 -7.09
C PRO A 13 -8.72 -3.16 -6.04
N LEU A 14 -7.42 -3.32 -6.28
CA LEU A 14 -6.36 -2.80 -5.43
C LEU A 14 -5.98 -1.41 -5.91
N LEU A 15 -6.07 -0.43 -5.02
CA LEU A 15 -5.64 0.94 -5.28
C LEU A 15 -4.31 1.21 -4.59
N MET A 16 -3.29 1.64 -5.33
CA MET A 16 -2.01 2.05 -4.75
C MET A 16 -1.88 3.56 -4.63
N HIS A 17 -1.23 4.01 -3.57
CA HIS A 17 -0.94 5.42 -3.34
C HIS A 17 0.34 5.57 -2.51
N ARG A 18 1.49 5.27 -3.13
CA ARG A 18 2.79 5.53 -2.54
C ARG A 18 3.00 7.04 -2.38
N PHE A 19 3.55 7.45 -1.25
CA PHE A 19 4.03 8.82 -1.07
C PHE A 19 5.37 8.98 -1.82
N PRO A 20 5.48 9.87 -2.81
CA PRO A 20 6.72 10.09 -3.52
C PRO A 20 7.71 10.80 -2.59
N MET A 21 8.81 10.12 -2.24
CA MET A 21 9.87 10.72 -1.42
C MET A 21 10.70 11.73 -2.22
N ALA A 22 10.80 11.56 -3.54
CA ALA A 22 11.49 12.50 -4.41
C ALA A 22 10.77 13.85 -4.42
N GLY A 23 11.43 14.89 -3.89
CA GLY A 23 10.89 16.25 -3.80
C GLY A 23 10.06 16.53 -2.54
N ALA A 24 10.03 15.62 -1.55
CA ALA A 24 9.29 15.82 -0.30
C ALA A 24 9.82 16.99 0.55
N ASP A 25 11.12 17.30 0.45
CA ASP A 25 11.76 18.42 1.15
C ASP A 25 11.58 19.77 0.43
N ASP A 26 11.09 19.77 -0.81
CA ASP A 26 11.01 20.96 -1.66
C ASP A 26 9.70 21.71 -1.38
N THR A 27 9.64 22.38 -0.22
CA THR A 27 8.49 23.15 0.29
C THR A 27 8.04 24.32 -0.60
N SER A 28 8.75 24.60 -1.71
CA SER A 28 8.66 25.86 -2.44
C SER A 28 7.95 25.80 -3.80
N LYS A 29 7.69 24.62 -4.38
CA LYS A 29 7.11 24.55 -5.74
C LYS A 29 5.59 24.57 -5.71
N ARG A 30 5.00 25.76 -5.91
CA ARG A 30 3.62 25.86 -6.45
C ARG A 30 3.58 25.09 -7.77
N ARG A 31 2.84 23.97 -7.81
CA ARG A 31 2.51 23.29 -9.08
C ARG A 31 1.82 24.30 -9.99
N THR A 32 2.55 24.80 -10.99
CA THR A 32 2.02 25.69 -12.01
C THR A 32 1.80 24.83 -13.25
N GLY A 33 0.54 24.60 -13.64
CA GLY A 33 0.18 23.78 -14.80
C GLY A 33 -0.86 22.68 -14.51
N VAL A 34 -1.42 22.11 -15.58
CA VAL A 34 -2.30 20.93 -15.52
C VAL A 34 -1.45 19.72 -15.10
N PRO A 35 -1.79 19.00 -14.02
CA PRO A 35 -1.05 17.82 -13.61
C PRO A 35 -1.07 16.76 -14.71
N ASP A 36 0.09 16.25 -15.10
CA ASP A 36 0.15 15.05 -15.94
C ASP A 36 -0.35 13.84 -15.13
N TRP A 37 -1.54 13.39 -15.49
CA TRP A 37 -2.26 12.30 -14.84
C TRP A 37 -1.50 10.97 -14.90
N LYS A 38 -0.73 10.73 -15.97
CA LYS A 38 0.08 9.52 -16.10
C LYS A 38 1.28 9.57 -15.17
N ALA A 39 1.99 10.69 -15.17
CA ALA A 39 3.16 10.89 -14.29
C ALA A 39 2.75 10.82 -12.81
N GLU A 40 1.60 11.36 -12.43
CA GLU A 40 1.11 11.30 -11.05
C GLU A 40 0.73 9.86 -10.63
N ALA A 41 0.07 9.10 -11.50
CA ALA A 41 -0.25 7.70 -11.22
C ALA A 41 1.01 6.82 -11.13
N GLU A 42 1.99 7.08 -11.99
CA GLU A 42 3.27 6.37 -12.01
C GLU A 42 4.08 6.61 -10.72
N LEU A 43 4.14 7.85 -10.23
CA LEU A 43 4.80 8.19 -8.96
C LEU A 43 4.13 7.56 -7.73
N ALA A 44 2.84 7.22 -7.85
CA ALA A 44 2.06 6.58 -6.81
C ALA A 44 2.22 5.05 -6.77
N LEU A 45 2.96 4.44 -7.71
CA LEU A 45 3.23 3.00 -7.73
C LEU A 45 4.41 2.61 -6.83
N TYR A 46 4.33 1.38 -6.31
CA TYR A 46 5.47 0.69 -5.75
C TYR A 46 6.15 -0.09 -6.86
N LYS A 47 7.35 0.36 -7.27
CA LYS A 47 8.19 -0.28 -8.29
C LYS A 47 9.55 -0.65 -7.72
N ASP A 48 10.02 -1.84 -8.06
CA ASP A 48 11.38 -2.29 -7.74
C ASP A 48 12.41 -1.64 -8.67
N ASP A 49 13.69 -1.94 -8.44
CA ASP A 49 14.80 -1.42 -9.26
C ASP A 49 14.76 -1.89 -10.72
N HIS A 50 13.97 -2.92 -11.01
CA HIS A 50 13.72 -3.44 -12.36
C HIS A 50 12.45 -2.87 -13.00
N GLY A 51 11.74 -1.97 -12.31
CA GLY A 51 10.50 -1.35 -12.78
C GLY A 51 9.25 -2.21 -12.61
N GLN A 52 9.34 -3.35 -11.93
CA GLN A 52 8.19 -4.22 -11.67
C GLN A 52 7.37 -3.72 -10.49
N ILE A 53 6.07 -3.75 -10.66
CA ILE A 53 5.08 -3.42 -9.64
C ILE A 53 5.10 -4.50 -8.57
N TYR A 54 5.20 -4.08 -7.32
CA TYR A 54 5.24 -4.97 -6.17
C TYR A 54 4.36 -4.47 -5.02
N GLN A 55 3.98 -5.39 -4.14
CA GLN A 55 3.37 -5.09 -2.86
C GLN A 55 4.43 -5.14 -1.75
N PRO A 56 4.62 -4.07 -0.95
CA PRO A 56 5.48 -4.12 0.21
C PRO A 56 5.04 -5.17 1.23
N ALA A 57 5.99 -5.95 1.75
CA ALA A 57 5.75 -6.92 2.83
C ALA A 57 5.09 -6.27 4.06
N SER A 58 5.52 -5.05 4.39
CA SER A 58 4.99 -4.26 5.52
C SER A 58 3.48 -4.02 5.44
N HIS A 59 2.90 -3.92 4.24
CA HIS A 59 1.45 -3.80 4.07
C HIS A 59 0.72 -5.09 4.49
N ILE A 60 1.28 -6.25 4.16
CA ILE A 60 0.71 -7.55 4.52
C ILE A 60 0.87 -7.80 6.01
N GLU A 61 2.03 -7.48 6.58
CA GLU A 61 2.27 -7.59 8.02
C GLU A 61 1.33 -6.71 8.84
N ALA A 62 1.15 -5.45 8.42
CA ALA A 62 0.21 -4.53 9.05
C ALA A 62 -1.24 -5.05 8.94
N ALA A 63 -1.64 -5.57 7.78
CA ALA A 63 -2.96 -6.14 7.59
C ALA A 63 -3.20 -7.36 8.49
N LEU A 64 -2.24 -8.27 8.61
CA LEU A 64 -2.31 -9.44 9.50
C LEU A 64 -2.39 -9.01 10.97
N LYS A 65 -1.59 -8.04 11.37
CA LYS A 65 -1.59 -7.48 12.72
C LYS A 65 -2.94 -6.85 13.06
N GLU A 66 -3.52 -6.06 12.17
CA GLU A 66 -4.84 -5.46 12.38
C GLU A 66 -5.94 -6.52 12.43
N ALA A 67 -5.95 -7.47 11.50
CA ALA A 67 -6.91 -8.57 11.48
C ALA A 67 -6.91 -9.35 12.83
N SER A 68 -5.72 -9.59 13.39
CA SER A 68 -5.57 -10.32 14.65
C SER A 68 -6.06 -9.57 15.90
N LYS A 69 -6.37 -8.26 15.82
CA LYS A 69 -7.01 -7.54 16.94
C LYS A 69 -8.44 -8.03 17.20
N THR A 70 -9.09 -8.62 16.20
CA THR A 70 -10.42 -9.23 16.37
C THR A 70 -10.37 -10.52 17.19
N LEU A 71 -9.21 -11.19 17.21
CA LEU A 71 -9.00 -12.43 17.94
C LEU A 71 -8.57 -12.11 19.38
N LYS A 72 -9.48 -12.35 20.32
CA LYS A 72 -9.23 -12.19 21.77
C LYS A 72 -8.56 -13.44 22.32
N ILE A 73 -7.63 -13.25 23.25
CA ILE A 73 -6.97 -14.34 23.97
C ILE A 73 -7.88 -14.79 25.12
N PRO A 74 -8.38 -16.03 25.12
CA PRO A 74 -9.19 -16.54 26.23
C PRO A 74 -8.42 -16.46 27.54
N GLY A 75 -9.08 -16.04 28.63
CA GLY A 75 -8.47 -15.93 29.95
C GLY A 75 -7.53 -14.73 30.16
N LYS A 76 -7.23 -13.92 29.14
CA LYS A 76 -6.53 -12.64 29.30
C LYS A 76 -7.46 -11.46 29.01
N ARG A 77 -7.73 -10.66 30.05
CA ARG A 77 -8.68 -9.54 30.01
C ARG A 77 -8.37 -8.55 28.88
N GLY A 78 -9.12 -8.64 27.79
CA GLY A 78 -9.05 -7.72 26.65
C GLY A 78 -7.78 -7.81 25.80
N ALA A 79 -6.89 -8.77 26.04
CA ALA A 79 -5.69 -8.95 25.25
C ALA A 79 -6.04 -9.60 23.89
N THR A 80 -5.38 -9.14 22.84
CA THR A 80 -5.55 -9.65 21.47
C THR A 80 -4.26 -10.25 20.95
N TYR A 81 -4.35 -11.06 19.89
CA TYR A 81 -3.18 -11.70 19.28
C TYR A 81 -2.28 -10.73 18.50
N SER A 82 -2.65 -9.45 18.37
CA SER A 82 -1.89 -8.43 17.63
C SER A 82 -0.42 -8.29 18.03
N LYS A 83 -0.10 -8.41 19.32
CA LYS A 83 1.29 -8.36 19.80
C LYS A 83 2.08 -9.60 19.38
N LEU A 84 1.43 -10.76 19.41
CA LEU A 84 2.05 -12.04 19.06
C LEU A 84 2.29 -12.12 17.55
N ILE A 85 1.28 -11.77 16.74
CA ILE A 85 1.43 -11.77 15.28
C ILE A 85 2.50 -10.77 14.84
N GLY A 86 2.54 -9.58 15.43
CA GLY A 86 3.55 -8.58 15.10
C GLY A 86 4.99 -8.95 15.46
N SER A 87 5.22 -9.98 16.30
CA SER A 87 6.56 -10.44 16.65
C SER A 87 6.89 -11.84 16.12
N ALA A 88 5.89 -12.66 15.80
CA ALA A 88 6.07 -14.06 15.42
C ALA A 88 5.94 -14.30 13.90
N VAL A 89 5.33 -13.38 13.16
CA VAL A 89 5.14 -13.50 11.71
C VAL A 89 6.00 -12.45 11.01
N ALA A 90 6.81 -12.92 10.07
CA ALA A 90 7.57 -12.09 9.14
C ALA A 90 7.19 -12.46 7.72
N VAL A 91 7.02 -11.46 6.85
CA VAL A 91 6.68 -11.65 5.45
C VAL A 91 7.95 -11.40 4.62
N SER A 92 8.27 -12.34 3.73
CA SER A 92 9.42 -12.27 2.83
C SER A 92 9.01 -12.74 1.44
N PRO A 93 9.51 -12.13 0.35
CA PRO A 93 10.46 -11.00 0.31
C PRO A 93 9.82 -9.64 0.64
N ASP A 94 10.65 -8.62 0.93
CA ASP A 94 10.19 -7.24 1.20
C ASP A 94 9.40 -6.63 0.04
N ALA A 95 9.79 -6.97 -1.19
CA ALA A 95 9.10 -6.60 -2.42
C ALA A 95 8.40 -7.83 -3.02
N ILE A 96 7.10 -7.95 -2.82
CA ILE A 96 6.30 -9.07 -3.34
C ILE A 96 5.78 -8.69 -4.73
N THR A 97 6.46 -9.14 -5.78
CA THR A 97 6.11 -8.80 -7.16
C THR A 97 4.68 -9.23 -7.51
N HIS A 98 3.92 -8.31 -8.10
CA HIS A 98 2.61 -8.65 -8.64
C HIS A 98 2.74 -9.48 -9.91
N LEU A 99 1.89 -10.50 -10.05
CA LEU A 99 1.79 -11.26 -11.30
C LEU A 99 1.18 -10.42 -12.43
N VAL A 100 0.35 -9.43 -12.09
CA VAL A 100 -0.26 -8.49 -13.03
C VAL A 100 0.52 -7.19 -12.96
N GLN A 101 1.06 -6.76 -14.09
CA GLN A 101 1.88 -5.54 -14.22
C GLN A 101 1.12 -4.39 -14.90
N ASP A 102 -0.10 -4.65 -15.38
CA ASP A 102 -0.98 -3.64 -15.95
C ASP A 102 -1.87 -3.02 -14.88
N TYR A 103 -2.10 -1.72 -15.00
CA TYR A 103 -3.01 -0.98 -14.13
C TYR A 103 -3.84 0.01 -14.94
N GLU A 104 -5.01 0.34 -14.43
CA GLU A 104 -5.83 1.45 -14.91
C GLU A 104 -5.63 2.68 -14.02
N ILE A 105 -5.95 3.86 -14.54
CA ILE A 105 -5.86 5.10 -13.76
C ILE A 105 -7.25 5.44 -13.20
N ASP A 106 -7.39 5.37 -11.88
CA ASP A 106 -8.56 5.86 -11.14
C ASP A 106 -8.40 7.34 -10.84
N SER A 107 -9.29 8.18 -11.38
CA SER A 107 -9.36 9.61 -11.11
C SER A 107 -10.52 9.93 -10.17
N ARG A 108 -10.23 10.37 -8.94
CA ARG A 108 -11.27 10.77 -7.97
C ARG A 108 -10.87 12.03 -7.20
N PRO A 109 -11.83 12.88 -6.81
CA PRO A 109 -11.55 14.01 -5.94
C PRO A 109 -11.23 13.51 -4.53
N VAL A 110 -10.13 13.99 -3.96
CA VAL A 110 -9.79 13.82 -2.53
C VAL A 110 -9.83 15.17 -1.83
N VAL A 111 -10.08 15.15 -0.53
CA VAL A 111 -10.09 16.37 0.29
C VAL A 111 -8.72 16.58 0.90
N ILE A 112 -8.05 17.69 0.56
CA ILE A 112 -6.78 18.11 1.14
C ILE A 112 -6.98 19.54 1.65
N GLN A 113 -6.79 19.76 2.95
CA GLN A 113 -6.94 21.09 3.58
C GLN A 113 -8.26 21.80 3.20
N LYS A 114 -9.39 21.08 3.25
CA LYS A 114 -10.74 21.55 2.87
C LYS A 114 -10.95 21.85 1.37
N ALA A 115 -9.93 21.76 0.53
CA ALA A 115 -10.05 21.84 -0.93
C ALA A 115 -10.28 20.45 -1.54
N ARG A 116 -11.03 20.38 -2.64
CA ARG A 116 -11.15 19.16 -3.45
C ARG A 116 -10.11 19.20 -4.57
N ILE A 117 -9.20 18.24 -4.55
CA ILE A 117 -8.15 18.08 -5.56
C ILE A 117 -8.35 16.72 -6.21
N VAL A 118 -8.39 16.69 -7.54
CA VAL A 118 -8.44 15.41 -8.29
C VAL A 118 -7.08 14.73 -8.16
N ARG A 119 -7.08 13.46 -7.74
CA ARG A 119 -5.88 12.62 -7.70
C ARG A 119 -6.03 11.47 -8.67
N TYR A 120 -4.92 11.15 -9.31
CA TYR A 120 -4.79 10.05 -10.26
C TYR A 120 -4.01 8.94 -9.57
N ARG A 121 -4.61 7.76 -9.46
CA ARG A 121 -4.01 6.63 -8.74
C ARG A 121 -4.11 5.36 -9.58
N PRO A 122 -3.08 4.52 -9.55
CA PRO A 122 -3.13 3.21 -10.19
C PRO A 122 -4.17 2.32 -9.47
N VAL A 123 -4.98 1.62 -10.27
CA VAL A 123 -5.90 0.59 -9.81
C VAL A 123 -5.68 -0.71 -10.59
N PHE A 124 -5.54 -1.80 -9.85
CA PHE A 124 -5.47 -3.16 -10.39
C PHE A 124 -6.84 -3.78 -10.24
N LYS A 125 -7.42 -4.28 -11.34
CA LYS A 125 -8.73 -4.95 -11.35
C LYS A 125 -8.59 -6.46 -11.42
#